data_AF-A0A7C5U115-F1
#
_entry.id   AF-A0A7C5U115-F1
#
_cell.length_a   1.000
_cell.length_b   1.000
_cell.length_c   1.000
_cell.angle_alpha   90.00
_cell.angle_beta   90.00
_cell.angle_gamma   90.00
#
_symmetry.space_group_name_H-M   'P 1'
#
loop_
_entity.id
_entity.type
_entity.pdbx_description
1 polymer ?
#
loop_
_entity_poly.entity_id
_entity_poly.type
_entity_poly.pdbx_seq_one_letter_code
_entity_poly.pdbx_strand_id
1 'polypeptide(L)'
;MLRSVFYTCLALLVLALLHCTLPLVSASSELDSEVGDLVERAGDLYSKGLDVSVIIEKLNSAVVLSEEGSVEEARGVLSEVRSLVEDMSTVADSVYFTNTLIKGVTVAVLAAIPVLVYTLLPRVYLYLWFKSRKKWLVLRW
;
A
#
# COMPACT_ATOMS: atom_id res chain seq x y z
N MET A 1 19.40 63.43 13.58
CA MET A 1 18.17 63.11 12.80
C MET A 1 18.43 62.12 11.67
N LEU A 2 19.41 62.29 10.78
CA LEU A 2 19.68 61.32 9.69
C LEU A 2 19.89 59.87 10.14
N ARG A 3 20.58 59.66 11.26
CA ARG A 3 20.83 58.31 11.82
C ARG A 3 19.54 57.59 12.21
N SER A 4 18.57 58.25 12.85
CA SER A 4 17.32 57.60 13.26
C SER A 4 16.42 57.26 12.07
N VAL A 5 16.44 58.09 11.02
CA VAL A 5 15.70 57.85 9.76
C VAL A 5 16.27 56.63 9.02
N PHE A 6 17.60 56.46 9.04
CA PHE A 6 18.25 55.27 8.47
C PHE A 6 17.87 53.98 9.22
N TYR A 7 17.82 54.01 10.55
CA TYR A 7 17.41 52.84 11.34
C TYR A 7 15.94 52.49 11.14
N THR A 8 15.05 53.48 11.00
CA THR A 8 13.63 53.21 10.71
C THR A 8 13.41 52.63 9.32
N CYS A 9 14.14 53.10 8.30
CA CYS A 9 14.10 52.50 6.96
C CYS A 9 14.65 51.07 6.94
N LEU A 10 15.74 50.83 7.67
CA LEU A 10 16.35 49.50 7.75
C LEU A 10 15.43 48.50 8.48
N ALA A 11 14.76 48.94 9.55
CA ALA A 11 13.76 48.12 10.25
C ALA A 11 12.56 47.79 9.37
N LEU A 12 12.07 48.74 8.56
CA LEU A 12 10.98 48.52 7.60
C LEU A 12 11.36 47.55 6.49
N LEU A 13 12.60 47.64 5.99
CA LEU A 13 13.13 46.74 4.96
C LEU A 13 13.27 45.31 5.50
N VAL A 14 13.74 45.14 6.74
CA VAL A 14 13.81 43.83 7.41
C VAL A 14 12.42 43.25 7.64
N LEU A 15 11.44 44.06 8.04
CA LEU A 15 10.06 43.60 8.20
C LEU A 15 9.44 43.15 6.87
N ALA A 16 9.68 43.89 5.79
CA ALA A 16 9.19 43.55 4.45
C ALA A 16 9.83 42.25 3.92
N LEU A 17 11.13 42.06 4.14
CA LEU A 17 11.84 40.82 3.82
C LEU A 17 11.31 39.63 4.62
N LEU A 18 11.00 39.83 5.91
CA LEU A 18 10.44 38.79 6.77
C LEU A 18 9.05 38.32 6.28
N HIS A 19 8.21 39.26 5.83
CA HIS A 19 6.88 38.95 5.29
C HIS A 19 6.93 38.25 3.93
N CYS A 20 7.98 38.44 3.15
CA CYS A 20 8.18 37.74 1.87
C CYS A 20 8.64 36.28 2.05
N THR A 21 9.41 35.98 3.10
CA THR A 21 9.97 34.62 3.30
C THR A 21 9.07 33.71 4.12
N LEU A 22 8.22 34.26 5.00
CA LEU A 22 7.26 33.51 5.80
C LEU A 22 6.30 32.60 5.00
N PRO A 23 5.61 33.07 3.94
CA PRO A 23 4.68 32.22 3.21
C PRO A 23 5.38 31.10 2.43
N LEU A 24 6.61 31.32 1.96
CA LEU A 24 7.37 30.34 1.19
C LEU A 24 7.83 29.16 2.04
N VAL A 25 8.32 29.44 3.26
CA VAL A 25 8.77 28.39 4.21
C VAL A 25 7.59 27.59 4.78
N SER A 26 6.44 28.25 5.01
CA SER A 26 5.24 27.55 5.49
C SER A 26 4.65 26.64 4.42
N ALA A 27 4.69 27.06 3.14
CA ALA A 27 4.19 26.26 2.03
C ALA A 27 5.03 25.01 1.79
N SER A 28 6.36 25.08 1.95
CA SER A 28 7.24 23.91 1.81
C SER A 28 7.04 22.90 2.95
N SER A 29 6.89 23.36 4.20
CA SER A 29 6.68 22.44 5.33
C SER A 29 5.32 21.73 5.29
N GLU A 30 4.29 22.41 4.78
CA GLU A 30 2.96 21.81 4.61
C GLU A 30 2.98 20.71 3.54
N LEU A 31 3.67 20.96 2.42
CA LEU A 31 3.85 20.00 1.34
C LEU A 31 4.60 18.74 1.78
N ASP A 32 5.69 18.90 2.54
CA ASP A 32 6.45 17.76 3.09
C ASP A 32 5.60 16.89 4.02
N SER A 33 4.74 17.51 4.84
CA SER A 33 3.82 16.76 5.70
C SER A 33 2.75 16.00 4.91
N GLU A 34 2.19 16.62 3.85
CA GLU A 34 1.19 15.98 3.00
C GLU A 34 1.77 14.80 2.20
N VAL A 35 3.00 14.93 1.69
CA VAL A 35 3.73 13.82 1.06
C VAL A 35 3.92 12.67 2.07
N GLY A 36 4.35 12.97 3.29
CA GLY A 36 4.54 11.98 4.35
C GLY A 36 3.27 11.17 4.66
N ASP A 37 2.14 11.86 4.82
CA ASP A 37 0.84 11.23 5.08
C ASP A 37 0.40 10.32 3.92
N LEU A 38 0.65 10.73 2.67
CA LEU A 38 0.32 9.93 1.49
C LEU A 38 1.24 8.71 1.33
N VAL A 39 2.53 8.83 1.68
CA VAL A 39 3.45 7.68 1.74
C VAL A 39 2.94 6.65 2.76
N GLU A 40 2.55 7.08 3.95
CA GLU A 40 2.07 6.18 5.00
C GLU A 40 0.82 5.42 4.55
N ARG A 41 -0.15 6.13 3.96
CA ARG A 41 -1.36 5.52 3.40
C ARG A 41 -1.07 4.55 2.26
N ALA A 42 -0.11 4.88 1.38
CA ALA A 42 0.35 3.96 0.35
C ALA A 42 0.97 2.69 0.96
N GLY A 43 1.74 2.85 2.05
CA GLY A 43 2.28 1.72 2.82
C GLY A 43 1.18 0.81 3.38
N ASP A 44 0.11 1.39 3.93
CA ASP A 44 -1.05 0.64 4.41
C ASP A 44 -1.75 -0.13 3.29
N LEU A 45 -1.97 0.50 2.13
CA LEU A 45 -2.57 -0.16 0.96
C LEU A 45 -1.69 -1.32 0.46
N TYR A 46 -0.37 -1.13 0.42
CA TYR A 46 0.58 -2.19 0.08
C TYR A 46 0.50 -3.36 1.06
N SER A 47 0.41 -3.09 2.37
CA SER A 47 0.27 -4.13 3.39
C SER A 47 -1.00 -4.96 3.22
N LYS A 48 -2.07 -4.35 2.67
CA LYS A 48 -3.32 -5.01 2.31
C LYS A 48 -3.23 -5.83 1.02
N GLY A 49 -2.11 -5.74 0.30
CA GLY A 49 -1.82 -6.50 -0.92
C GLY A 49 -2.27 -5.82 -2.22
N LEU A 50 -2.47 -4.51 -2.19
CA LEU A 50 -2.73 -3.71 -3.39
C LEU A 50 -1.42 -3.28 -4.07
N ASP A 51 -1.47 -3.14 -5.38
CA ASP A 51 -0.37 -2.57 -6.15
C ASP A 51 -0.37 -1.04 -6.02
N VAL A 52 0.67 -0.52 -5.37
CA VAL A 52 0.87 0.92 -5.15
C VAL A 52 1.95 1.52 -6.04
N SER A 53 2.45 0.77 -7.04
CA SER A 53 3.54 1.22 -7.91
C SER A 53 3.23 2.56 -8.58
N VAL A 54 1.98 2.73 -9.06
CA VAL A 54 1.51 3.98 -9.70
C VAL A 54 1.43 5.14 -8.69
N ILE A 55 1.05 4.86 -7.44
CA ILE A 55 0.98 5.88 -6.38
C ILE A 55 2.39 6.37 -6.06
N ILE A 56 3.35 5.46 -5.87
CA ILE A 56 4.75 5.79 -5.55
C ILE A 56 5.42 6.56 -6.69
N GLU A 57 5.18 6.16 -7.95
CA GLU A 57 5.72 6.86 -9.11
C GLU A 57 5.24 8.32 -9.17
N LYS A 58 3.93 8.56 -9.02
CA LYS A 58 3.36 9.91 -9.01
C LYS A 58 3.80 10.73 -7.79
N LEU A 59 3.95 10.09 -6.62
CA LEU A 59 4.45 10.77 -5.43
C LEU A 59 5.90 11.21 -5.60
N ASN A 60 6.73 10.37 -6.21
CA ASN A 60 8.10 10.71 -6.55
C ASN A 60 8.16 11.89 -7.55
N SER A 61 7.27 11.90 -8.56
CA SER A 61 7.15 13.06 -9.46
C SER A 61 6.76 14.33 -8.73
N ALA A 62 5.86 14.26 -7.73
CA ALA A 62 5.49 15.43 -6.94
C ALA A 62 6.65 15.99 -6.10
N VAL A 63 7.48 15.11 -5.52
CA VAL A 63 8.68 15.52 -4.78
C VAL A 63 9.68 16.20 -5.71
N VAL A 64 9.94 15.64 -6.89
CA VAL A 64 10.85 16.26 -7.88
C VAL A 64 10.35 17.65 -8.31
N LEU A 65 9.05 17.80 -8.59
CA LEU A 65 8.46 19.09 -8.95
C LEU A 65 8.55 20.12 -7.80
N SER A 66 8.46 19.67 -6.55
CA SER A 66 8.65 20.52 -5.37
C SER A 66 10.10 21.00 -5.26
N GLU A 67 11.07 20.12 -5.47
CA GLU A 67 12.51 20.46 -5.45
C GLU A 67 12.89 21.43 -6.59
N GLU A 68 12.22 21.36 -7.74
CA GLU A 68 12.40 22.27 -8.87
C GLU A 68 11.75 23.66 -8.65
N GLY A 69 11.00 23.83 -7.56
CA GLY A 69 10.33 25.09 -7.20
C GLY A 69 8.94 25.27 -7.82
N SER A 70 8.42 24.26 -8.51
CA SER A 70 7.06 24.24 -9.10
C SER A 70 6.02 23.73 -8.09
N VAL A 71 5.88 24.48 -6.99
CA VAL A 71 5.03 24.14 -5.83
C VAL A 71 3.56 23.90 -6.22
N GLU A 72 3.03 24.68 -7.15
CA GLU A 72 1.62 24.60 -7.57
C GLU A 72 1.34 23.34 -8.42
N GLU A 73 2.30 22.94 -9.25
CA GLU A 73 2.21 21.71 -10.05
C GLU A 73 2.34 20.47 -9.15
N ALA A 74 3.24 20.52 -8.17
CA ALA A 74 3.39 19.47 -7.15
C ALA A 74 2.10 19.26 -6.36
N ARG A 75 1.42 20.35 -5.95
CA ARG A 75 0.09 20.28 -5.30
C ARG A 75 -0.97 19.63 -6.21
N GLY A 76 -0.96 19.95 -7.50
CA GLY A 76 -1.83 19.32 -8.48
C GLY A 76 -1.65 17.80 -8.53
N VAL A 77 -0.39 17.34 -8.62
CA VAL A 77 -0.07 15.90 -8.62
C VAL A 77 -0.44 15.23 -7.31
N LEU A 78 -0.20 15.86 -6.15
CA LEU A 78 -0.58 15.31 -4.85
C LEU A 78 -2.09 15.15 -4.71
N SER A 79 -2.88 16.09 -5.23
CA SER A 79 -4.35 15.97 -5.23
C SER A 79 -4.84 14.77 -6.05
N GLU A 80 -4.17 14.48 -7.18
CA GLU A 80 -4.46 13.31 -8.00
C GLU A 80 -4.11 12.02 -7.26
N VAL A 81 -2.93 11.97 -6.63
CA VAL A 81 -2.50 10.83 -5.81
C VAL A 81 -3.46 10.59 -4.65
N ARG A 82 -3.91 11.64 -3.98
CA ARG A 82 -4.90 11.54 -2.91
C ARG A 82 -6.19 10.89 -3.38
N SER A 83 -6.71 11.30 -4.55
CA SER A 83 -7.91 10.67 -5.12
C SER A 83 -7.70 9.19 -5.42
N LEU A 84 -6.52 8.84 -5.95
CA LEU A 84 -6.17 7.46 -6.28
C LEU A 84 -6.06 6.58 -5.03
N VAL A 85 -5.45 7.10 -3.97
CA VAL A 85 -5.38 6.45 -2.66
C VAL A 85 -6.78 6.23 -2.07
N GLU A 86 -7.66 7.23 -2.19
CA GLU A 86 -9.04 7.14 -1.70
C GLU A 86 -9.85 6.09 -2.46
N ASP A 87 -9.79 6.09 -3.79
CA ASP A 87 -10.40 5.06 -4.64
C ASP A 87 -9.88 3.66 -4.29
N MET A 88 -8.56 3.49 -4.18
CA MET A 88 -7.96 2.21 -3.82
C MET A 88 -8.36 1.76 -2.40
N SER A 89 -8.52 2.70 -1.47
CA SER A 89 -8.93 2.39 -0.09
C SER A 89 -10.33 1.77 -0.02
N THR A 90 -11.25 2.17 -0.89
CA THR A 90 -12.62 1.60 -0.94
C THR A 90 -12.61 0.11 -1.33
N VAL A 91 -11.65 -0.29 -2.17
CA VAL A 91 -11.50 -1.67 -2.64
C VAL A 91 -10.61 -2.49 -1.70
N ALA A 92 -9.72 -1.82 -0.95
CA ALA A 92 -8.69 -2.43 -0.11
C ALA A 92 -9.22 -3.45 0.89
N ASP A 93 -10.35 -3.16 1.55
CA ASP A 93 -10.89 -4.05 2.58
C ASP A 93 -11.44 -5.36 1.98
N SER A 94 -12.04 -5.30 0.79
CA SER A 94 -12.55 -6.49 0.10
C SER A 94 -11.41 -7.37 -0.43
N VAL A 95 -10.35 -6.76 -0.95
CA VAL A 95 -9.13 -7.45 -1.40
C VAL A 95 -8.42 -8.09 -0.22
N TYR A 96 -8.26 -7.37 0.89
CA TYR A 96 -7.64 -7.88 2.10
C TYR A 96 -8.40 -9.10 2.65
N PHE A 97 -9.73 -9.02 2.72
CA PHE A 97 -10.56 -10.13 3.19
C PHE A 97 -10.42 -11.36 2.28
N THR A 98 -10.49 -11.15 0.96
CA THR A 98 -10.36 -12.24 -0.03
C THR A 98 -8.99 -12.91 0.07
N ASN A 99 -7.92 -12.12 0.15
CA ASN A 99 -6.57 -12.65 0.22
C ASN A 99 -6.32 -13.40 1.54
N THR A 100 -6.87 -12.89 2.66
CA THR A 100 -6.83 -13.57 3.96
C THR A 100 -7.60 -14.89 3.93
N LEU A 101 -8.77 -14.91 3.29
CA LEU A 101 -9.59 -16.12 3.15
C LEU A 101 -8.87 -17.18 2.30
N ILE A 102 -8.28 -16.79 1.17
CA ILE A 102 -7.50 -17.70 0.31
C ILE A 102 -6.32 -18.29 1.08
N LYS A 103 -5.57 -17.46 1.82
CA LYS A 103 -4.45 -17.94 2.65
C LYS A 103 -4.93 -18.93 3.72
N GLY A 104 -6.02 -18.60 4.40
CA GLY A 104 -6.64 -19.47 5.41
C GLY A 104 -7.09 -20.82 4.84
N VAL A 105 -7.79 -20.81 3.70
CA VAL A 105 -8.21 -22.01 2.99
C VAL A 105 -7.01 -22.85 2.56
N THR A 106 -5.96 -22.21 2.02
CA THR A 106 -4.74 -22.90 1.61
C THR A 106 -4.08 -23.63 2.78
N VAL A 107 -3.95 -22.96 3.92
CA VAL A 107 -3.40 -23.56 5.15
C VAL A 107 -4.29 -24.71 5.65
N ALA A 108 -5.61 -24.52 5.66
CA ALA A 108 -6.55 -25.55 6.07
C ALA A 108 -6.48 -26.80 5.18
N VAL A 109 -6.38 -26.62 3.86
CA VAL A 109 -6.21 -27.72 2.91
C VAL A 109 -4.90 -28.45 3.17
N LEU A 110 -3.78 -27.74 3.31
CA LEU A 110 -2.49 -28.34 3.59
C LEU A 110 -2.50 -29.13 4.90
N ALA A 111 -3.14 -28.61 5.95
CA ALA A 111 -3.30 -29.30 7.22
C ALA A 111 -4.23 -30.53 7.11
N ALA A 112 -5.22 -30.49 6.22
CA ALA A 112 -6.14 -31.61 6.00
C ALA A 112 -5.51 -32.77 5.21
N ILE A 113 -4.50 -32.53 4.38
CA ILE A 113 -3.82 -33.57 3.58
C ILE A 113 -3.39 -34.78 4.44
N PRO A 114 -2.58 -34.64 5.50
CA PRO A 114 -2.13 -35.81 6.28
C PRO A 114 -3.29 -36.56 6.94
N VAL A 115 -4.33 -35.86 7.39
CA VAL A 115 -5.52 -36.46 8.00
C VAL A 115 -6.32 -37.26 6.97
N LEU A 116 -6.53 -36.68 5.78
CA LEU A 116 -7.22 -37.33 4.67
C LEU A 116 -6.43 -38.55 4.17
N VAL A 117 -5.11 -38.43 4.03
CA VAL A 117 -4.24 -39.54 3.64
C VAL A 117 -4.33 -40.68 4.66
N TYR A 118 -4.19 -40.38 5.95
CA TYR A 118 -4.24 -41.40 6.99
C TYR A 118 -5.59 -42.14 7.04
N THR A 119 -6.70 -41.44 6.76
CA THR A 119 -8.05 -42.00 6.86
C THR A 119 -8.56 -42.65 5.56
N LEU A 120 -8.31 -42.04 4.39
CA LEU A 120 -8.76 -42.58 3.10
C LEU A 120 -7.86 -43.69 2.58
N LEU A 121 -6.54 -43.58 2.73
CA LEU A 121 -5.60 -44.49 2.08
C LEU A 121 -5.82 -45.96 2.51
N PRO A 122 -6.05 -46.29 3.79
CA PRO A 122 -6.39 -47.66 4.21
C PRO A 122 -7.69 -48.18 3.57
N ARG A 123 -8.71 -47.32 3.46
CA ARG A 123 -10.01 -47.70 2.89
C ARG A 123 -9.93 -47.92 1.38
N VAL A 124 -9.25 -47.03 0.68
CA VAL A 124 -9.01 -47.15 -0.77
C VAL A 124 -8.15 -48.37 -1.07
N TYR A 125 -7.11 -48.62 -0.27
CA TYR A 125 -6.29 -49.82 -0.38
C TYR A 125 -7.13 -51.10 -0.24
N LEU A 126 -7.94 -51.22 0.82
CA LEU A 126 -8.80 -52.38 1.04
C LEU A 126 -9.82 -52.54 -0.10
N TYR A 127 -10.43 -51.46 -0.57
CA TYR A 127 -11.36 -51.50 -1.69
C TYR A 127 -10.70 -52.02 -2.97
N LEU A 128 -9.52 -51.49 -3.33
CA LEU A 128 -8.74 -51.93 -4.48
C LEU A 128 -8.29 -53.39 -4.32
N TRP A 129 -7.89 -53.80 -3.12
CA TRP A 129 -7.54 -55.18 -2.80
C TRP A 129 -8.71 -56.12 -3.04
N PHE A 130 -9.89 -55.86 -2.47
CA PHE A 130 -11.08 -56.69 -2.67
C PHE A 130 -11.52 -56.72 -4.15
N LYS A 131 -11.47 -55.59 -4.84
CA LYS A 131 -11.81 -55.50 -6.27
C LYS A 131 -10.86 -56.33 -7.12
N SER A 132 -9.55 -56.29 -6.82
CA SER A 132 -8.55 -57.10 -7.50
C SER A 132 -8.72 -58.59 -7.19
N ARG A 133 -8.94 -58.97 -5.93
CA ARG A 133 -9.04 -60.39 -5.50
C ARG A 133 -10.21 -61.14 -6.15
N LYS A 134 -11.31 -60.44 -6.49
CA LYS A 134 -12.44 -61.03 -7.24
C LYS A 134 -12.04 -61.59 -8.61
N LYS A 135 -10.96 -61.10 -9.22
CA LYS A 135 -10.47 -61.59 -10.52
C LYS A 135 -9.58 -62.84 -10.43
N TRP A 136 -9.16 -63.24 -9.22
CA TRP A 136 -8.21 -64.34 -9.00
C TRP A 136 -8.82 -65.57 -8.33
N LEU A 137 -10.14 -65.56 -8.08
CA LEU A 137 -10.84 -66.75 -7.61
C LEU A 137 -11.05 -67.71 -8.79
N VAL A 138 -10.09 -68.60 -8.99
CA VAL A 138 -10.25 -69.77 -9.87
C VAL A 138 -11.23 -70.71 -9.19
N LEU A 139 -12.44 -70.86 -9.74
CA LEU A 139 -13.36 -71.91 -9.33
C LEU A 139 -12.69 -73.26 -9.58
N ARG A 140 -12.31 -73.95 -8.50
CA ARG A 140 -12.03 -75.38 -8.54
C ARG A 140 -13.38 -76.09 -8.45
N TRP A 141 -13.81 -76.67 -9.57
CA TRP A 141 -14.85 -77.68 -9.63
C TRP A 141 -14.29 -79.03 -9.18
#